data_AF-A0A842NZP3-F1
#
_entry.id   AF-A0A842NZP3-F1
#
_cell.length_a   1.000
_cell.length_b   1.000
_cell.length_c   1.000
_cell.angle_alpha   90.00
_cell.angle_beta   90.00
_cell.angle_gamma   90.00
#
_symmetry.space_group_name_H-M   'P 1'
#
loop_
_entity.id
_entity.type
_entity.pdbx_description
1 polymer ?
#
loop_
_entity_poly.entity_id
_entity_poly.type
_entity_poly.pdbx_seq_one_letter_code
_entity_poly.pdbx_strand_id
1 'polypeptide(L)'
;MDSMNNDFIFNENENPDFSITPNIGSLVKNGASFTMAEAVMPTKTQVNHVTIVSGSYADNIGIVGNYVFDPSKNSKAYMGNIDFPWKNPSLIKADTIFKAMEREDSDYTSLIVAGEKYVGGPLLGGYQSFPAYTFDNAEERGVVEVPEVL
;
A
#
# COMPACT_ATOMS: atom_id res chain seq x y z
N MET A 1 5.53 5.56 -0.84
CA MET A 1 6.75 4.74 -0.95
C MET A 1 6.93 4.04 0.39
N ASP A 2 7.14 2.71 0.40
CA ASP A 2 7.31 1.97 1.67
C ASP A 2 8.66 2.30 2.31
N SER A 3 8.70 2.38 3.64
CA SER A 3 9.91 2.53 4.46
C SER A 3 10.74 3.79 4.14
N MET A 4 10.12 4.78 3.52
CA MET A 4 10.71 6.07 3.26
C MET A 4 10.87 6.85 4.57
N ASN A 5 12.09 6.90 5.08
CA ASN A 5 12.41 7.55 6.36
C ASN A 5 12.65 9.07 6.18
N ASN A 6 12.09 9.88 7.08
CA ASN A 6 12.34 11.32 7.13
C ASN A 6 13.81 11.64 7.48
N ASP A 7 14.49 10.77 8.23
CA ASP A 7 15.91 10.91 8.59
C ASP A 7 16.83 10.88 7.38
N PHE A 8 16.37 10.38 6.23
CA PHE A 8 17.13 10.43 4.98
C PHE A 8 16.71 11.64 4.14
N ILE A 9 15.40 11.84 3.92
CA ILE A 9 14.90 12.89 3.01
C ILE A 9 15.37 14.28 3.43
N PHE A 10 15.24 14.60 4.72
CA PHE A 10 15.45 15.96 5.25
C PHE A 10 16.83 16.12 5.94
N ASN A 11 17.72 15.15 5.82
CA ASN A 11 19.03 15.19 6.44
C ASN A 11 20.04 15.85 5.52
N GLU A 12 20.46 17.06 5.88
CA GLU A 12 21.39 17.86 5.07
C GLU A 12 22.78 17.22 4.90
N ASN A 13 23.17 16.27 5.77
CA ASN A 13 24.44 15.56 5.60
C ASN A 13 24.31 14.40 4.61
N GLU A 14 23.15 13.76 4.55
CA GLU A 14 22.90 12.59 3.68
C GLU A 14 22.30 12.97 2.33
N ASN A 15 21.45 14.00 2.29
CA ASN A 15 20.73 14.48 1.11
C ASN A 15 20.74 16.02 1.05
N PRO A 16 21.93 16.67 0.96
CA PRO A 16 22.04 18.13 0.98
C PRO A 16 21.23 18.76 -0.14
N ASP A 17 20.38 19.73 0.23
CA ASP A 17 19.46 20.44 -0.68
C ASP A 17 18.68 19.53 -1.65
N PHE A 18 18.34 18.31 -1.21
CA PHE A 18 17.67 17.28 -2.00
C PHE A 18 18.43 16.81 -3.25
N SER A 19 19.75 16.90 -3.26
CA SER A 19 20.59 16.52 -4.40
C SER A 19 20.48 15.04 -4.81
N ILE A 20 20.19 14.14 -3.88
CA ILE A 20 19.98 12.70 -4.17
C ILE A 20 18.55 12.42 -4.65
N THR A 21 17.58 13.22 -4.20
CA THR A 21 16.16 13.05 -4.51
C THR A 21 15.54 14.32 -5.13
N PRO A 22 16.07 14.81 -6.27
CA PRO A 22 15.73 16.14 -6.78
C PRO A 22 14.24 16.32 -7.11
N ASN A 23 13.56 15.26 -7.59
CA ASN A 23 12.12 15.30 -7.85
C ASN A 23 11.31 15.40 -6.55
N ILE A 24 11.72 14.68 -5.49
CA ILE A 24 11.08 14.80 -4.17
C ILE A 24 11.37 16.18 -3.57
N GLY A 25 12.60 16.68 -3.70
CA GLY A 25 12.97 18.02 -3.28
C GLY A 25 12.14 19.10 -3.97
N SER A 26 11.86 18.95 -5.27
CA SER A 26 10.96 19.85 -5.99
C SER A 26 9.53 19.81 -5.42
N LEU A 27 9.00 18.61 -5.10
CA LEU A 27 7.68 18.47 -4.47
C LEU A 27 7.66 19.10 -3.07
N VAL A 28 8.72 18.94 -2.28
CA VAL A 28 8.85 19.55 -0.95
C VAL A 28 8.91 21.07 -1.05
N LYS A 29 9.73 21.62 -1.95
CA LYS A 29 9.95 23.08 -2.10
C LYS A 29 8.73 23.80 -2.67
N ASN A 30 7.98 23.14 -3.56
CA ASN A 30 6.87 23.76 -4.29
C ASN A 30 5.48 23.31 -3.80
N GLY A 31 5.40 22.42 -2.82
CA GLY A 31 4.16 21.83 -2.34
C GLY A 31 3.94 21.99 -0.84
N ALA A 32 3.09 21.13 -0.28
CA ALA A 32 2.90 20.99 1.16
C ALA A 32 3.68 19.77 1.66
N SER A 33 4.51 19.97 2.68
CA SER A 33 5.33 18.91 3.26
C SER A 33 5.30 18.95 4.78
N PHE A 34 5.39 17.78 5.40
CA PHE A 34 5.66 17.62 6.82
C PHE A 34 7.05 17.02 6.99
N THR A 35 7.85 17.57 7.90
CA THR A 35 9.20 17.06 8.20
C THR A 35 9.17 15.75 9.00
N MET A 36 8.01 15.40 9.56
CA MET A 36 7.78 14.19 10.31
C MET A 36 6.33 13.72 10.11
N ALA A 37 6.17 12.42 9.93
CA ALA A 37 4.89 11.74 9.93
C ALA A 37 4.99 10.53 10.88
N GLU A 38 4.07 10.42 11.83
CA GLU A 38 4.08 9.35 12.82
C GLU A 38 3.28 8.15 12.32
N ALA A 39 3.93 6.99 12.29
CA ALA A 39 3.32 5.71 11.98
C ALA A 39 2.48 5.20 13.17
N VAL A 40 1.43 4.44 12.88
CA VAL A 40 0.70 3.70 13.92
C VAL A 40 1.49 2.46 14.38
N MET A 41 1.20 2.00 15.60
CA MET A 41 1.77 0.77 16.14
C MET A 41 0.90 -0.45 15.82
N PRO A 42 1.50 -1.59 15.39
CA PRO A 42 2.93 -1.75 15.09
C PRO A 42 3.33 -1.10 13.75
N THR A 43 4.58 -0.65 13.64
CA THR A 43 5.16 -0.05 12.43
C THR A 43 5.42 -1.10 11.34
N LYS A 44 4.33 -1.68 10.82
CA LYS A 44 4.32 -2.66 9.75
C LYS A 44 3.63 -2.09 8.53
N THR A 45 4.13 -2.46 7.35
CA THR A 45 3.65 -2.02 6.03
C THR A 45 2.13 -2.12 5.91
N GLN A 46 1.56 -3.31 6.13
CA GLN A 46 0.13 -3.55 5.95
C GLN A 46 -0.72 -2.77 6.95
N VAL A 47 -0.26 -2.69 8.20
CA VAL A 47 -0.97 -1.95 9.25
C VAL A 47 -1.03 -0.47 8.86
N ASN A 48 0.13 0.14 8.58
CA ASN A 48 0.20 1.57 8.30
C ASN A 48 -0.52 1.95 7.00
N HIS A 49 -0.33 1.22 5.91
CA HIS A 49 -1.01 1.52 4.65
C HIS A 49 -2.54 1.44 4.80
N VAL A 50 -3.07 0.44 5.51
CA VAL A 50 -4.52 0.34 5.73
C VAL A 50 -5.01 1.46 6.65
N THR A 51 -4.26 1.85 7.69
CA THR A 51 -4.66 2.98 8.56
C THR A 51 -4.68 4.31 7.82
N ILE A 52 -3.76 4.56 6.87
CA ILE A 52 -3.75 5.78 6.05
C ILE A 52 -5.04 5.91 5.24
N VAL A 53 -5.48 4.80 4.62
CA VAL A 53 -6.60 4.84 3.68
C VAL A 53 -7.97 4.62 4.33
N SER A 54 -7.98 4.16 5.58
CA SER A 54 -9.20 4.02 6.38
C SER A 54 -9.40 5.13 7.40
N GLY A 55 -8.35 5.90 7.72
CA GLY A 55 -8.36 6.84 8.83
C GLY A 55 -8.57 6.18 10.21
N SER A 56 -8.45 4.85 10.29
CA SER A 56 -8.73 4.07 11.50
C SER A 56 -7.44 3.55 12.13
N TYR A 57 -7.38 3.49 13.46
CA TYR A 57 -6.25 2.90 14.19
C TYR A 57 -6.15 1.38 13.99
N ALA A 58 -4.96 0.83 14.30
CA ALA A 58 -4.61 -0.58 14.09
C ALA A 58 -5.59 -1.58 14.75
N ASP A 59 -6.12 -1.22 15.92
CA ASP A 59 -7.12 -1.99 16.67
C ASP A 59 -8.47 -2.09 15.94
N ASN A 60 -8.84 -1.04 15.20
CA ASN A 60 -10.11 -0.94 14.49
C ASN A 60 -10.06 -1.54 13.07
N ILE A 61 -8.90 -1.57 12.42
CA ILE A 61 -8.77 -2.15 11.06
C ILE A 61 -8.78 -3.69 11.07
N GLY A 62 -8.58 -4.34 12.21
CA GLY A 62 -8.61 -5.80 12.34
C GLY A 62 -7.32 -6.53 11.93
N ILE A 63 -6.23 -5.79 11.67
CA ILE A 63 -4.93 -6.33 11.26
C ILE A 63 -3.86 -5.82 12.23
N VAL A 64 -3.09 -6.75 12.80
CA VAL A 64 -2.05 -6.46 13.80
C VAL A 64 -0.63 -6.72 13.29
N GLY A 65 -0.45 -6.91 11.98
CA GLY A 65 0.85 -7.14 11.35
C GLY A 65 0.75 -7.39 9.85
N ASN A 66 1.89 -7.70 9.21
CA ASN A 66 1.92 -8.09 7.79
C ASN A 66 1.31 -9.49 7.56
N TYR A 67 1.13 -10.24 8.63
CA TYR A 67 0.61 -11.59 8.66
C TYR A 67 -0.39 -11.70 9.81
N VAL A 68 -1.48 -12.43 9.59
CA VAL A 68 -2.51 -12.68 10.60
C VAL A 68 -2.67 -14.18 10.73
N PHE A 69 -2.80 -14.67 11.95
CA PHE A 69 -3.13 -16.08 12.18
C PHE A 69 -4.65 -16.26 12.03
N ASP A 70 -5.06 -17.11 11.09
CA ASP A 70 -6.46 -17.52 10.89
C ASP A 70 -6.67 -18.94 11.47
N PRO A 71 -7.25 -19.07 12.67
CA PRO A 71 -7.51 -20.38 13.27
C PRO A 71 -8.54 -21.20 12.49
N SER A 72 -9.33 -20.60 11.60
CA SER A 72 -10.38 -21.29 10.85
C SER A 72 -9.82 -22.21 9.74
N LYS A 73 -8.58 -21.99 9.31
CA LYS A 73 -7.94 -22.75 8.23
C LYS A 73 -7.55 -24.18 8.60
N ASN A 74 -7.60 -24.53 9.90
CA ASN A 74 -7.40 -25.87 10.45
C ASN A 74 -6.24 -26.67 9.83
N SER A 75 -5.16 -25.97 9.45
CA SER A 75 -3.96 -26.60 8.91
C SER A 75 -3.15 -27.20 10.05
N LYS A 76 -2.66 -28.43 9.85
CA LYS A 76 -1.72 -29.07 10.79
C LYS A 76 -0.36 -28.37 10.84
N ALA A 77 -0.01 -27.61 9.82
CA ALA A 77 1.19 -26.79 9.78
C ALA A 77 0.87 -25.35 10.18
N TYR A 78 1.66 -24.77 11.09
CA TYR A 78 1.51 -23.38 11.57
C TYR A 78 1.44 -22.38 10.41
N MET A 79 2.34 -22.52 9.42
CA MET A 79 2.36 -21.66 8.23
C MET A 79 1.08 -21.75 7.38
N GLY A 80 0.38 -22.89 7.40
CA GLY A 80 -0.88 -23.04 6.67
C GLY A 80 -2.08 -22.32 7.33
N ASN A 81 -1.90 -21.79 8.54
CA ASN A 81 -2.88 -20.94 9.22
C ASN A 81 -2.44 -19.45 9.21
N ILE A 82 -1.38 -19.11 8.47
CA ILE A 82 -0.96 -17.71 8.31
C ILE A 82 -1.62 -17.14 7.06
N ASP A 83 -2.24 -15.98 7.23
CA ASP A 83 -2.80 -15.18 6.17
C ASP A 83 -2.10 -13.86 5.97
N PHE A 84 -2.20 -13.41 4.73
CA PHE A 84 -1.76 -12.11 4.28
C PHE A 84 -3.00 -11.24 4.12
N PRO A 85 -3.12 -10.12 4.86
CA PRO A 85 -4.29 -9.26 4.78
C PRO A 85 -4.54 -8.67 3.39
N TRP A 86 -3.48 -8.45 2.59
CA TRP A 86 -3.63 -8.07 1.20
C TRP A 86 -4.32 -9.19 0.39
N LYS A 87 -3.86 -10.45 0.51
CA LYS A 87 -4.51 -11.58 -0.18
C LYS A 87 -5.97 -11.82 0.23
N ASN A 88 -6.37 -11.37 1.42
CA ASN A 88 -7.71 -11.60 1.98
C ASN A 88 -8.29 -10.29 2.54
N PRO A 89 -8.83 -9.41 1.68
CA PRO A 89 -9.35 -8.11 2.10
C PRO A 89 -10.51 -8.19 3.10
N SER A 90 -11.19 -9.34 3.18
CA SER A 90 -12.21 -9.62 4.20
C SER A 90 -11.68 -9.57 5.63
N LEU A 91 -10.35 -9.66 5.82
CA LEU A 91 -9.71 -9.49 7.13
C LEU A 91 -9.65 -8.01 7.56
N ILE A 92 -9.82 -7.07 6.63
CA ILE A 92 -9.88 -5.63 6.94
C ILE A 92 -11.29 -5.30 7.41
N LYS A 93 -11.39 -4.92 8.68
CA LYS A 93 -12.67 -4.62 9.35
C LYS A 93 -13.11 -3.17 9.19
N ALA A 94 -12.19 -2.28 8.82
CA ALA A 94 -12.50 -0.88 8.58
C ALA A 94 -12.95 -0.61 7.15
N ASP A 95 -13.73 0.45 7.00
CA ASP A 95 -14.02 1.01 5.70
C ASP A 95 -12.82 1.80 5.17
N THR A 96 -12.68 1.91 3.86
CA THR A 96 -11.57 2.65 3.24
C THR A 96 -12.13 3.73 2.33
N ILE A 97 -11.32 4.77 2.05
CA ILE A 97 -11.69 5.78 1.06
C ILE A 97 -12.04 5.16 -0.29
N PHE A 98 -11.40 4.05 -0.68
CA PHE A 98 -11.69 3.35 -1.92
C PHE A 98 -13.06 2.67 -1.92
N LYS A 99 -13.42 1.95 -0.84
CA LYS A 99 -14.77 1.42 -0.69
C LYS A 99 -15.82 2.52 -0.64
N ALA A 100 -15.50 3.68 -0.08
CA ALA A 100 -16.38 4.83 -0.12
C ALA A 100 -16.58 5.35 -1.55
N MET A 101 -15.50 5.43 -2.35
CA MET A 101 -15.56 5.90 -3.73
C MET A 101 -16.24 4.89 -4.66
N GLU A 102 -16.01 3.59 -4.50
CA GLU A 102 -16.70 2.52 -5.25
C GLU A 102 -18.22 2.53 -5.05
N ARG A 103 -18.70 2.98 -3.88
CA ARG A 103 -20.14 3.14 -3.62
C ARG A 103 -20.75 4.31 -4.40
N GLU A 104 -19.97 5.35 -4.67
CA GLU A 104 -20.41 6.53 -5.41
C GLU A 104 -20.28 6.32 -6.93
N ASP A 105 -19.20 5.68 -7.36
CA ASP A 105 -18.92 5.35 -8.76
C ASP A 105 -18.32 3.95 -8.83
N SER A 106 -19.10 3.00 -9.37
CA SER A 106 -18.69 1.61 -9.51
C SER A 106 -17.53 1.40 -10.49
N ASP A 107 -17.26 2.38 -11.36
CA ASP A 107 -16.17 2.35 -12.34
C ASP A 107 -14.89 3.03 -11.80
N TYR A 108 -14.93 3.54 -10.56
CA TYR A 108 -13.80 4.20 -9.93
C TYR A 108 -12.58 3.29 -9.80
N THR A 109 -11.44 3.76 -10.31
CA THR A 109 -10.17 3.03 -10.27
C THR A 109 -9.21 3.69 -9.28
N SER A 110 -8.79 2.93 -8.27
CA SER A 110 -7.75 3.28 -7.32
C SER A 110 -6.52 2.38 -7.44
N LEU A 111 -5.35 2.84 -7.00
CA LEU A 111 -4.14 2.01 -6.99
C LEU A 111 -3.47 2.12 -5.62
N ILE A 112 -3.49 1.03 -4.86
CA ILE A 112 -2.59 0.85 -3.72
C ILE A 112 -1.61 -0.26 -4.06
N VAL A 113 -0.32 0.06 -4.13
CA VAL A 113 0.73 -0.95 -4.20
C VAL A 113 1.11 -1.35 -2.77
N ALA A 114 0.41 -2.33 -2.22
CA ALA A 114 0.71 -2.94 -0.93
C ALA A 114 0.60 -4.48 -1.06
N GLY A 115 1.63 -5.09 -1.68
CA GLY A 115 1.63 -6.53 -1.95
C GLY A 115 0.66 -6.93 -3.07
N GLU A 116 0.87 -8.13 -3.60
CA GLU A 116 0.46 -8.60 -4.94
C GLU A 116 -1.07 -8.70 -5.17
N LYS A 117 -1.96 -8.51 -4.19
CA LYS A 117 -3.43 -8.68 -4.36
C LYS A 117 -4.24 -7.77 -3.42
N TYR A 118 -5.12 -6.95 -4.04
CA TYR A 118 -6.36 -6.24 -3.63
C TYR A 118 -6.57 -5.59 -2.24
N VAL A 119 -7.17 -4.38 -2.26
CA VAL A 119 -8.31 -3.94 -1.41
C VAL A 119 -9.15 -2.91 -2.18
N GLY A 120 -10.44 -3.21 -2.42
CA GLY A 120 -11.44 -2.34 -3.08
C GLY A 120 -11.24 -2.30 -4.59
N GLY A 121 -12.22 -2.70 -5.40
CA GLY A 121 -12.04 -3.01 -6.81
C GLY A 121 -11.49 -1.87 -7.67
N PRO A 122 -10.31 -2.06 -8.28
CA PRO A 122 -9.85 -1.19 -9.35
C PRO A 122 -9.05 -1.99 -10.41
N LEU A 123 -8.47 -1.33 -11.40
CA LEU A 123 -7.47 -1.95 -12.27
C LEU A 123 -6.26 -2.40 -11.47
N LEU A 124 -5.96 -3.70 -11.54
CA LEU A 124 -4.77 -4.30 -10.96
C LEU A 124 -3.53 -3.83 -11.70
N GLY A 125 -2.98 -2.71 -11.26
CA GLY A 125 -1.56 -2.46 -11.38
C GLY A 125 -0.84 -3.18 -10.25
N GLY A 126 -0.58 -4.48 -10.40
CA GLY A 126 0.49 -5.13 -9.66
C GLY A 126 1.83 -4.53 -10.12
N TYR A 127 2.15 -3.30 -9.70
CA TYR A 127 3.40 -2.65 -10.07
C TYR A 127 4.45 -2.92 -8.98
N GLN A 128 5.08 -4.07 -9.07
CA GLN A 128 6.38 -4.33 -8.45
C GLN A 128 7.45 -3.78 -9.40
N SER A 129 8.30 -2.87 -8.93
CA SER A 129 9.48 -2.44 -9.69
C SER A 129 10.49 -3.59 -9.77
N PHE A 130 10.33 -4.44 -10.80
CA PHE A 130 11.25 -5.46 -11.34
C PHE A 130 11.73 -6.62 -10.43
N PRO A 131 12.00 -7.83 -10.98
CA PRO A 131 11.40 -8.51 -12.12
C PRO A 131 10.60 -9.74 -11.65
N ALA A 132 9.26 -9.73 -11.73
CA ALA A 132 8.42 -10.90 -12.00
C ALA A 132 6.92 -10.57 -11.84
N TYR A 133 6.22 -10.61 -12.98
CA TYR A 133 4.85 -11.12 -13.21
C TYR A 133 3.71 -10.83 -12.21
N THR A 134 2.64 -10.23 -12.74
CA THR A 134 1.30 -10.88 -12.84
C THR A 134 0.43 -10.12 -13.85
N PHE A 135 0.38 -10.61 -15.09
CA PHE A 135 -0.26 -9.97 -16.25
C PHE A 135 -1.74 -10.33 -16.44
N ASP A 136 -2.23 -11.41 -15.82
CA ASP A 136 -3.48 -12.05 -16.22
C ASP A 136 -4.73 -11.16 -16.10
N ASN A 137 -4.84 -10.35 -15.05
CA ASN A 137 -6.01 -9.48 -14.85
C ASN A 137 -5.97 -8.19 -15.67
N ALA A 138 -4.78 -7.79 -16.15
CA ALA A 138 -4.61 -6.58 -16.96
C ALA A 138 -4.98 -6.87 -18.43
N GLU A 139 -4.61 -8.04 -18.93
CA GLU A 139 -4.98 -8.52 -20.27
C GLU A 139 -6.49 -8.75 -20.42
N GLU A 140 -7.15 -9.34 -19.40
CA GLU A 140 -8.62 -9.52 -19.40
C GLU A 140 -9.40 -8.20 -19.52
N ARG A 141 -8.79 -7.07 -19.16
CA ARG A 141 -9.37 -5.72 -19.27
C ARG A 141 -8.79 -4.91 -20.43
N GLY A 142 -8.04 -5.53 -21.33
CA GLY A 142 -7.54 -4.90 -22.56
C GLY A 142 -6.31 -4.00 -22.37
N VAL A 143 -5.60 -4.10 -21.25
CA VAL A 143 -4.33 -3.39 -21.04
C VAL A 143 -3.21 -4.21 -21.67
N VAL A 144 -2.81 -3.82 -22.88
CA VAL A 144 -1.85 -4.59 -23.71
C VAL A 144 -0.42 -4.05 -23.61
N GLU A 145 -0.25 -2.78 -23.22
CA GLU A 145 1.05 -2.15 -23.02
C GLU A 145 1.02 -1.24 -21.79
N VAL A 146 2.07 -1.30 -20.98
CA VAL A 146 2.33 -0.31 -19.93
C VAL A 146 3.02 0.88 -20.61
N PRO A 147 2.47 2.10 -20.56
CA PRO A 147 3.14 3.25 -21.15
C PRO A 147 4.51 3.43 -20.50
N GLU A 148 5.56 3.53 -21.31
CA GLU A 148 6.88 3.92 -20.83
C GLU A 148 6.75 5.28 -20.13
N VAL A 149 7.12 5.32 -18.86
CA VAL A 149 7.18 6.56 -18.10
C VAL A 149 8.44 7.30 -18.58
N LEU A 150 8.25 8.33 -19.40
CA LEU A 150 9.29 9.30 -19.79
C LEU A 150 9.82 10.09 -18.60
#